data_AF-A0AAV2IFG3-F1
#
_entry.id   AF-A0AAV2IFG3-F1
#
_cell.length_a   1.000
_cell.length_b   1.000
_cell.length_c   1.000
_cell.angle_alpha   90.00
_cell.angle_beta   90.00
_cell.angle_gamma   90.00
#
_symmetry.space_group_name_H-M   'P 1'
#
loop_
_entity.id
_entity.type
_entity.pdbx_description
1 polymer ?
#
loop_
_entity_poly.entity_id
_entity_poly.type
_entity_poly.pdbx_seq_one_letter_code
_entity_poly.pdbx_strand_id
1 'polypeptide(L)'
;MYQNSRTASNKLKNRFGNILPKELYRPVLMCDSKDMGGYFNAVLTPSFRKRNQDIITQLPLPTTVVDFWRLITQMKVSLVFAFEEHLQATDSTIGKYLPASETEKSSFPPFQVSMGTWHQGSHWEERNLFVTGTN
;
A
#
# COMPACT_ATOMS: atom_id res chain seq x y z
N MET A 1 -10.11 -13.10 -7.21
CA MET A 1 -9.42 -11.85 -7.59
C MET A 1 -7.91 -12.06 -7.60
N TYR A 2 -7.35 -12.69 -6.57
CA TYR A 2 -6.02 -13.30 -6.64
C TYR A 2 -6.02 -14.63 -7.42
N GLN A 3 -4.84 -15.02 -7.89
CA GLN A 3 -4.55 -16.31 -8.50
C GLN A 3 -3.24 -16.89 -7.97
N ASN A 4 -3.17 -18.22 -7.95
CA ASN A 4 -1.97 -18.96 -7.58
C ASN A 4 -1.23 -19.42 -8.84
N SER A 5 -0.16 -18.71 -9.21
CA SER A 5 0.63 -18.96 -10.42
C SER A 5 2.12 -18.67 -10.17
N ARG A 6 3.02 -19.37 -10.87
CA ARG A 6 4.48 -19.25 -10.72
C ARG A 6 5.17 -18.40 -11.81
N THR A 7 4.42 -17.89 -12.78
CA THR A 7 4.94 -17.16 -13.96
C THR A 7 4.92 -15.64 -13.83
N ALA A 8 5.05 -15.08 -12.61
CA ALA A 8 5.06 -13.63 -12.42
C ALA A 8 6.33 -12.96 -12.97
N SER A 9 6.15 -12.02 -13.89
CA SER A 9 6.99 -10.83 -13.98
C SER A 9 6.80 -9.98 -12.70
N ASN A 10 7.82 -9.21 -12.30
CA ASN A 10 7.83 -8.40 -11.06
C ASN A 10 7.98 -9.18 -9.73
N LYS A 11 8.76 -10.28 -9.72
CA LYS A 11 9.03 -11.07 -8.49
C LYS A 11 9.44 -10.22 -7.28
N LEU A 12 10.22 -9.16 -7.49
CA LEU A 12 10.69 -8.25 -6.44
C LEU A 12 9.59 -7.36 -5.82
N LYS A 13 8.40 -7.29 -6.46
CA LYS A 13 7.25 -6.53 -5.96
C LYS A 13 6.19 -7.42 -5.28
N ASN A 14 6.44 -8.73 -5.15
CA ASN A 14 5.52 -9.71 -4.59
C ASN A 14 6.06 -10.31 -3.30
N ARG A 15 5.28 -10.23 -2.21
CA ARG A 15 5.63 -10.88 -0.93
C ARG A 15 5.71 -12.39 -1.08
N PHE A 16 4.73 -12.96 -1.77
CA PHE A 16 4.68 -14.39 -2.10
C PHE A 16 4.63 -14.55 -3.61
N GLY A 17 5.63 -15.26 -4.17
CA GLY A 17 5.74 -15.44 -5.63
C GLY A 17 4.56 -16.17 -6.27
N ASN A 18 3.73 -16.82 -5.45
CA ASN A 18 2.56 -17.59 -5.85
C ASN A 18 1.23 -16.92 -5.46
N ILE A 19 1.21 -15.71 -4.89
CA ILE A 19 -0.03 -14.98 -4.60
C ILE A 19 -0.03 -13.72 -5.46
N LEU A 20 -0.70 -13.82 -6.62
CA LEU A 20 -0.61 -12.81 -7.67
C LEU A 20 -1.97 -12.23 -8.01
N PRO A 21 -2.09 -10.91 -8.23
CA PRO A 21 -3.35 -10.31 -8.69
C PRO A 21 -3.68 -10.79 -10.10
N LYS A 22 -4.94 -11.18 -10.35
CA LYS A 22 -5.43 -11.39 -11.73
C LYS A 22 -5.48 -10.06 -12.45
N GLU A 23 -5.03 -10.04 -13.71
CA GLU A 23 -4.91 -8.82 -14.51
C GLU A 23 -6.22 -8.02 -14.59
N LEU A 24 -7.35 -8.71 -14.80
CA LEU A 24 -8.69 -8.10 -14.86
C LEU A 24 -9.08 -7.28 -13.61
N TYR A 25 -8.50 -7.61 -12.46
CA TYR A 25 -8.82 -6.97 -11.18
C TYR A 25 -7.68 -6.10 -10.65
N ARG A 26 -6.56 -5.97 -11.36
CA ARG A 26 -5.37 -5.29 -10.85
C ARG A 26 -5.46 -3.77 -11.11
N PRO A 27 -5.23 -2.91 -10.11
CA PRO A 27 -5.09 -1.48 -10.36
C PRO A 27 -3.81 -1.22 -11.15
N VAL A 28 -3.85 -0.23 -12.04
CA VAL A 28 -2.69 0.22 -12.83
C VAL A 28 -2.25 1.57 -12.30
N LEU A 29 -1.03 1.64 -11.76
CA LEU A 29 -0.46 2.89 -11.26
C LEU A 29 0.08 3.73 -12.42
N MET A 30 -0.32 4.99 -12.50
CA MET A 30 0.19 5.96 -13.48
C MET A 30 1.60 6.42 -13.07
N CYS A 31 2.51 6.56 -14.03
CA CYS A 31 3.84 7.13 -13.81
C CYS A 31 4.32 7.87 -15.07
N ASP A 32 4.97 9.01 -14.87
CA ASP A 32 5.60 9.77 -15.94
C ASP A 32 6.92 9.12 -16.39
N SER A 33 7.59 8.37 -15.50
CA SER A 33 8.77 7.56 -15.85
C SER A 33 8.36 6.12 -16.16
N LYS A 34 8.80 5.62 -17.32
CA LYS A 34 8.58 4.21 -17.72
C LYS A 34 9.25 3.22 -16.76
N ASP A 35 10.26 3.66 -16.02
CA ASP A 35 11.13 2.80 -15.19
C ASP A 35 10.46 2.32 -13.89
N MET A 36 9.51 3.08 -13.33
CA MET A 36 8.79 2.69 -12.10
C MET A 36 7.71 1.62 -12.35
N GLY A 37 7.17 1.61 -13.57
CA GLY A 37 6.09 0.72 -14.00
C GLY A 37 4.75 0.98 -13.29
N GLY A 38 3.71 0.31 -13.81
CA GLY A 38 2.34 0.39 -13.28
C GLY A 38 1.93 -0.79 -12.39
N TYR A 39 2.86 -1.67 -12.02
CA TYR A 39 2.57 -2.87 -11.24
C TYR A 39 2.68 -2.64 -9.73
N PHE A 40 1.62 -3.01 -9.01
CA PHE A 40 1.61 -3.22 -7.57
C PHE A 40 0.73 -4.44 -7.25
N ASN A 41 1.08 -5.21 -6.21
CA ASN A 41 0.35 -6.41 -5.83
C ASN A 41 -0.92 -6.04 -5.03
N ALA A 42 -1.95 -5.64 -5.77
CA ALA A 42 -3.27 -5.31 -5.25
C ALA A 42 -4.37 -5.76 -6.21
N VAL A 43 -5.59 -5.87 -5.70
CA VAL A 43 -6.80 -6.14 -6.50
C VAL A 43 -7.93 -5.18 -6.12
N LEU A 44 -8.62 -4.69 -7.12
CA LEU A 44 -9.90 -3.97 -7.02
C LEU A 44 -11.01 -5.00 -6.79
N THR A 45 -11.81 -4.75 -5.76
CA THR A 45 -12.94 -5.60 -5.41
C THR A 45 -14.27 -4.88 -5.61
N PRO A 46 -15.27 -5.54 -6.21
CA PRO A 46 -16.61 -4.99 -6.29
C PRO A 46 -17.27 -5.02 -4.90
N SER A 47 -17.80 -3.88 -4.44
CA SER A 47 -18.66 -3.85 -3.26
C SER A 47 -20.11 -4.10 -3.65
N PHE A 48 -20.93 -4.53 -2.69
CA PHE A 48 -22.35 -4.81 -2.89
C PHE A 48 -23.13 -3.60 -3.45
N ARG A 49 -22.67 -2.37 -3.17
CA ARG A 49 -23.34 -1.13 -3.56
C ARG A 49 -22.75 -0.48 -4.82
N LYS A 50 -21.46 -0.69 -5.13
CA LYS A 50 -20.77 -0.11 -6.29
C LYS A 50 -19.60 -1.00 -6.75
N ARG A 51 -19.38 -1.10 -8.07
CA ARG A 51 -18.16 -1.74 -8.60
C ARG A 51 -16.91 -0.96 -8.16
N ASN A 52 -15.85 -1.69 -7.79
CA ASN A 52 -14.48 -1.19 -7.54
C ASN A 52 -14.33 -0.17 -6.39
N GLN A 53 -14.84 -0.47 -5.19
CA GLN A 53 -14.61 0.42 -4.04
C GLN A 53 -13.43 -0.01 -3.18
N ASP A 54 -13.28 -1.30 -2.89
CA ASP A 54 -12.26 -1.74 -1.94
C ASP A 54 -11.05 -2.30 -2.66
N ILE A 55 -9.88 -2.01 -2.08
CA ILE A 55 -8.59 -2.44 -2.61
C ILE A 55 -7.98 -3.40 -1.58
N ILE A 56 -7.75 -4.64 -2.00
CA ILE A 56 -7.01 -5.61 -1.19
C ILE A 56 -5.58 -5.63 -1.69
N THR A 57 -4.61 -5.55 -0.78
CA THR A 57 -3.19 -5.55 -1.08
C THR A 57 -2.42 -6.35 -0.03
N GLN A 58 -1.20 -6.80 -0.39
CA GLN A 58 -0.19 -7.17 0.59
C GLN A 58 0.22 -5.94 1.44
N LEU A 59 0.76 -6.17 2.65
CA LEU A 59 1.53 -5.14 3.34
C LEU A 59 2.72 -4.72 2.46
N PRO A 60 3.03 -3.42 2.37
CA PRO A 60 4.13 -2.93 1.52
C PRO A 60 5.44 -3.65 1.83
N LEU A 61 6.20 -3.99 0.79
CA LEU A 61 7.59 -4.40 0.93
C LEU A 61 8.46 -3.15 1.07
N PRO A 62 9.68 -3.23 1.62
CA PRO A 62 10.63 -2.11 1.63
C PRO A 62 10.82 -1.47 0.23
N THR A 63 10.81 -2.29 -0.81
CA THR A 63 10.97 -1.87 -2.22
C THR A 63 9.69 -1.30 -2.85
N THR A 64 8.53 -1.43 -2.21
CA THR A 64 7.23 -1.05 -2.78
C THR A 64 6.47 -0.01 -1.94
N VAL A 65 7.13 0.64 -0.97
CA VAL A 65 6.50 1.67 -0.13
C VAL A 65 6.02 2.86 -0.97
N VAL A 66 6.81 3.29 -1.95
CA VAL A 66 6.41 4.37 -2.87
C VAL A 66 5.20 3.95 -3.71
N ASP A 67 5.18 2.71 -4.22
CA ASP A 67 4.04 2.19 -4.99
C ASP A 67 2.75 2.11 -4.16
N PHE A 68 2.87 1.83 -2.86
CA PHE A 68 1.74 1.86 -1.93
C PHE A 68 1.18 3.28 -1.77
N TRP A 69 2.03 4.29 -1.59
CA TRP A 69 1.58 5.69 -1.51
C TRP A 69 1.02 6.22 -2.83
N ARG A 70 1.58 5.77 -3.97
CA ARG A 70 0.99 6.01 -5.30
C ARG A 70 -0.41 5.42 -5.40
N LEU A 71 -0.62 4.18 -4.95
CA LEU A 71 -1.93 3.55 -4.95
C LEU A 71 -2.94 4.36 -4.15
N ILE A 72 -2.60 4.74 -2.90
CA ILE A 72 -3.48 5.51 -2.02
C ILE A 72 -3.90 6.83 -2.67
N THR A 73 -2.92 7.59 -3.16
CA THR A 73 -3.16 8.93 -3.71
C THR A 73 -3.90 8.90 -5.05
N GLN A 74 -3.48 8.04 -5.99
CA GLN A 74 -4.09 7.94 -7.32
C GLN A 74 -5.51 7.36 -7.27
N MET A 75 -5.76 6.41 -6.36
CA MET A 75 -7.08 5.80 -6.17
C MET A 75 -7.96 6.60 -5.19
N LYS A 76 -7.46 7.72 -4.65
CA LYS A 76 -8.17 8.59 -3.70
C LYS A 76 -8.67 7.83 -2.46
N VAL A 77 -7.84 6.94 -1.93
CA VAL A 77 -8.14 6.17 -0.71
C VAL A 77 -8.11 7.10 0.50
N SER A 78 -9.19 7.12 1.27
CA SER A 78 -9.31 7.91 2.50
C SER A 78 -9.17 7.10 3.79
N LEU A 79 -9.24 5.76 3.70
CA LEU A 79 -9.18 4.87 4.85
C LEU A 79 -8.40 3.61 4.49
N VAL A 80 -7.44 3.24 5.35
CA VAL A 80 -6.63 2.03 5.21
C VAL A 80 -6.84 1.17 6.46
N PHE A 81 -7.30 -0.06 6.26
CA PHE A 81 -7.31 -1.08 7.31
C PHE A 81 -6.06 -1.94 7.16
N ALA A 82 -5.13 -1.83 8.10
CA ALA A 82 -3.92 -2.63 8.13
C ALA A 82 -4.06 -3.75 9.17
N PHE A 83 -3.91 -4.99 8.73
CA PHE A 83 -3.83 -6.16 9.59
C PHE A 83 -2.36 -6.52 9.79
N GLU A 84 -2.01 -6.97 11.00
CA GLU A 84 -0.66 -7.47 11.32
C GLU A 84 0.47 -6.43 11.13
N GLU A 85 0.18 -5.12 11.18
CA GLU A 85 1.20 -4.06 11.03
C GLU A 85 2.29 -4.14 12.11
N HIS A 86 1.93 -4.56 13.32
CA HIS A 86 2.84 -4.78 14.43
C HIS A 86 3.96 -5.79 14.13
N LEU A 87 3.76 -6.69 13.16
CA LEU A 87 4.80 -7.63 12.73
C LEU A 87 5.98 -6.91 12.08
N GLN A 88 5.87 -5.64 11.68
CA GLN A 88 7.00 -4.85 11.17
C GLN A 88 8.20 -4.80 12.14
N ALA A 89 7.96 -4.96 13.44
CA ALA A 89 9.02 -5.03 14.45
C ALA A 89 9.89 -6.29 14.35
N THR A 90 9.36 -7.38 13.77
CA THR A 90 10.01 -8.71 13.73
C THR A 90 10.20 -9.25 12.31
N ASP A 91 9.39 -8.79 11.35
CA ASP A 91 9.44 -9.16 9.93
C ASP A 91 10.01 -8.01 9.09
N SER A 92 11.29 -8.14 8.72
CA SER A 92 12.02 -7.16 7.89
C SER A 92 11.51 -7.07 6.45
N THR A 93 10.63 -7.98 6.02
CA THR A 93 9.98 -7.92 4.71
C THR A 93 8.78 -6.96 4.70
N ILE A 94 8.35 -6.45 5.86
CA ILE A 94 7.35 -5.37 5.94
C ILE A 94 8.10 -4.03 5.86
N GLY A 95 7.79 -3.25 4.83
CA GLY A 95 8.37 -1.93 4.64
C GLY A 95 7.91 -0.94 5.69
N LYS A 96 8.78 0.00 6.08
CA LYS A 96 8.43 1.15 6.93
C LYS A 96 7.70 2.19 6.09
N TYR A 97 6.37 2.10 6.05
CA TYR A 97 5.53 3.00 5.26
C TYR A 97 4.86 4.10 6.08
N LEU A 98 4.91 4.05 7.42
CA LEU A 98 4.34 5.06 8.32
C LEU A 98 5.44 5.84 9.06
N PRO A 99 5.15 7.09 9.48
CA PRO A 99 5.98 7.81 10.44
C PRO A 99 6.11 7.06 11.77
N ALA A 100 7.28 7.13 12.39
CA ALA A 100 7.53 6.49 13.68
C ALA A 100 6.89 7.25 14.86
N SER A 101 6.62 8.54 14.71
CA SER A 101 6.04 9.40 15.74
C SER A 101 5.30 10.60 15.11
N GLU A 102 4.55 11.35 15.93
CA GLU A 102 3.84 12.58 15.52
C GLU A 102 4.79 13.71 15.09
N THR A 103 6.02 13.71 15.62
CA THR A 103 7.03 14.74 15.32
C THR A 103 7.82 14.44 14.06
N GLU A 104 7.82 13.18 13.62
CA GLU A 104 8.56 12.73 12.46
C GLU A 104 7.73 12.79 11.18
N LYS A 105 8.41 13.13 10.08
CA LYS A 105 7.86 13.02 8.73
C LYS A 105 8.62 11.94 7.98
N SER A 106 7.90 10.98 7.43
CA SER A 106 8.50 10.00 6.52
C SER A 106 8.50 10.55 5.11
N SER A 107 9.68 10.56 4.49
CA SER A 107 9.86 10.98 3.11
C SER A 107 9.94 9.75 2.21
N PHE A 108 9.03 9.68 1.24
CA PHE A 108 8.97 8.65 0.21
C PHE A 108 8.78 9.35 -1.14
N PRO A 109 9.82 10.02 -1.71
CA PRO A 109 9.66 10.89 -2.87
C PRO A 109 8.83 10.24 -4.00
N PRO A 110 7.79 10.93 -4.52
CA PRO A 110 7.43 12.33 -4.30
C PRO A 110 6.46 12.59 -3.13
N PHE A 111 6.31 11.67 -2.19
CA PHE A 111 5.39 11.79 -1.06
C PHE A 111 6.12 12.17 0.22
N GLN A 112 5.48 13.02 1.02
CA GLN A 112 5.80 13.20 2.43
C GLN A 112 4.58 12.81 3.24
N VAL A 113 4.80 11.98 4.26
CA VAL A 113 3.75 11.47 5.15
C VAL A 113 4.05 11.94 6.56
N SER A 114 3.05 12.52 7.22
CA SER A 114 3.13 12.92 8.62
C SER A 114 1.92 12.41 9.39
N MET A 115 2.14 12.04 10.65
CA MET A 115 1.08 11.58 11.52
C MET A 115 0.46 12.77 12.27
N GLY A 116 -0.87 12.80 12.31
CA GLY A 116 -1.65 13.71 13.13
C GLY A 116 -1.99 13.09 14.47
N THR A 117 -3.23 13.32 14.93
CA THR A 117 -3.73 12.66 16.14
C THR A 117 -3.82 11.16 15.94
N TRP A 118 -3.52 10.42 17.00
CA TRP A 118 -3.74 8.98 17.06
C TRP A 118 -4.45 8.60 18.35
N HIS A 119 -5.16 7.47 18.30
CA HIS A 119 -5.92 6.93 19.40
C HIS A 119 -5.65 5.43 19.52
N GLN A 120 -5.20 5.01 20.70
CA GLN A 120 -5.11 3.60 21.04
C GLN A 120 -6.46 3.10 21.58
N GLY A 121 -7.09 2.21 20.84
CA GLY A 121 -8.25 1.43 21.30
C GLY A 121 -7.83 0.11 21.96
N SER A 122 -8.82 -0.66 22.42
CA SER A 122 -8.59 -1.98 23.01
C SER A 122 -8.21 -3.06 22.00
N HIS A 123 -8.59 -2.89 20.73
CA HIS A 123 -8.41 -3.89 19.67
C HIS A 123 -7.74 -3.34 18.41
N TRP A 124 -7.73 -2.02 18.23
CA TRP A 124 -7.09 -1.37 17.09
C TRP A 124 -6.47 -0.05 17.51
N GLU A 125 -5.58 0.44 16.66
CA GLU A 125 -5.02 1.77 16.74
C GLU A 125 -5.54 2.57 15.55
N GLU A 126 -5.98 3.80 15.79
CA GLU A 126 -6.41 4.73 14.76
C GLU A 126 -5.38 5.85 14.64
N ARG A 127 -4.83 6.06 13.45
CA ARG A 127 -3.84 7.11 13.17
C ARG A 127 -4.37 8.00 12.05
N ASN A 128 -4.47 9.31 12.28
CA ASN A 128 -4.73 10.27 11.21
C ASN A 128 -3.43 10.55 10.45
N LEU A 129 -3.45 10.42 9.12
CA LEU A 129 -2.28 10.62 8.28
C LEU A 129 -2.51 11.77 7.31
N PHE A 130 -1.50 12.62 7.17
CA PHE A 130 -1.45 13.67 6.16
C PHE A 130 -0.40 13.29 5.12
N VAL A 131 -0.82 13.25 3.86
CA VAL A 131 0.05 12.94 2.72
C VAL A 131 0.13 14.17 1.84
N THR A 132 1.34 14.69 1.64
CA THR A 132 1.60 15.81 0.74
C THR A 132 2.52 15.37 -0.40
N GLY A 133 2.34 15.98 -1.57
CA GLY A 133 3.35 15.93 -2.62
C GLY A 133 4.55 16.78 -2.21
N THR A 134 5.76 16.31 -2.47
CA THR A 134 6.96 17.14 -2.44
C THR A 134 6.95 17.97 -3.72
N ASN A 135 6.60 19.27 -3.60
CA ASN A 135 6.78 20.24 -4.68
C ASN A 135 8.24 20.33 -5.12
#